data_AF-A0A286END6-F1
#
_entry.id   AF-A0A286END6-F1
#
_cell.length_a   1.000
_cell.length_b   1.000
_cell.length_c   1.000
_cell.angle_alpha   90.00
_cell.angle_beta   90.00
_cell.angle_gamma   90.00
#
_symmetry.space_group_name_H-M   'P 1'
#
loop_
_entity.id
_entity.type
_entity.pdbx_description
1 polymer ?
#
loop_
_entity_poly.entity_id
_entity_poly.type
_entity_poly.pdbx_seq_one_letter_code
_entity_poly.pdbx_strand_id
1 'polypeptide(L)'
;MFAISALALWLIAFTFGLSSLQASRSNAVLYSELRENLSGSTTPIGGLIAPGTPIALLKAPAAGLSGIVVVEGTSSGQLTSGPGHRRDTPLPGQAGTSLIYGRSLTYGAPFAHIDHLHHGDQITVTTDQGTFTYVVEGVRHPGDPLPTLLATGAGRLTLETSSGVFGSANTVYVDATLKGAPAGTPSGRMTVVPPAEKAMGTDSSGLVNMIFWMQALLVVSVAMVWAWVRWGHWQAWVLGVPAIICLLWLVTADASLMLPNLI
;
A
#
# COMPACT_ATOMS: atom_id res chain seq x y z
N MET A 1 -8.15 -32.00 7.47
CA MET A 1 -9.07 -30.87 7.77
C MET A 1 -8.48 -29.87 8.76
N PHE A 2 -7.97 -30.29 9.93
CA PHE A 2 -7.41 -29.37 10.94
C PHE A 2 -6.30 -28.42 10.46
N ALA A 3 -5.37 -28.87 9.62
CA ALA A 3 -4.29 -28.03 9.11
C ALA A 3 -4.78 -26.86 8.24
N ILE A 4 -5.80 -27.11 7.40
CA ILE A 4 -6.41 -26.08 6.54
C ILE A 4 -7.18 -25.08 7.39
N SER A 5 -7.92 -25.55 8.41
CA SER A 5 -8.63 -24.67 9.34
C SER A 5 -7.67 -23.79 10.15
N ALA A 6 -6.53 -24.33 10.60
CA ALA A 6 -5.51 -23.57 11.32
C ALA A 6 -4.83 -22.53 10.40
N LEU A 7 -4.55 -22.88 9.15
CA LEU A 7 -4.02 -21.94 8.14
C LEU A 7 -5.01 -20.79 7.87
N ALA A 8 -6.29 -21.12 7.72
CA ALA A 8 -7.33 -20.11 7.50
C ALA A 8 -7.48 -19.18 8.71
N LEU A 9 -7.46 -19.72 9.94
CA LEU A 9 -7.48 -18.91 11.16
C LEU A 9 -6.24 -18.03 11.29
N TRP A 10 -5.05 -18.55 10.97
CA TRP A 10 -3.81 -17.76 10.93
C TRP A 10 -3.92 -16.64 9.91
N LEU A 11 -4.41 -16.91 8.71
CA LEU A 11 -4.57 -15.90 7.67
C LEU A 11 -5.49 -14.77 8.13
N ILE A 12 -6.62 -15.09 8.76
CA ILE A 12 -7.53 -14.08 9.31
C ILE A 12 -6.85 -13.27 10.42
N ALA A 13 -6.22 -13.94 11.38
CA ALA A 13 -5.51 -13.28 12.48
C ALA A 13 -4.36 -12.39 11.99
N PHE A 14 -3.62 -12.83 10.97
CA PHE A 14 -2.56 -12.06 10.35
C PHE A 14 -3.12 -10.85 9.61
N THR A 15 -4.11 -11.07 8.74
CA THR A 15 -4.63 -10.03 7.86
C THR A 15 -5.27 -8.89 8.64
N PHE A 16 -5.99 -9.17 9.73
CA PHE A 16 -6.66 -8.13 10.51
C PHE A 16 -5.90 -7.68 11.77
N GLY A 17 -5.02 -8.53 12.33
CA GLY A 17 -4.30 -8.23 13.57
C GLY A 17 -2.84 -7.82 13.34
N LEU A 18 -2.06 -8.65 12.66
CA LEU A 18 -0.61 -8.46 12.53
C LEU A 18 -0.24 -7.50 11.40
N SER A 19 -1.03 -7.44 10.33
CA SER A 19 -0.75 -6.60 9.16
C SER A 19 -0.80 -5.11 9.50
N SER A 20 -1.69 -4.69 10.41
CA SER A 20 -1.81 -3.30 10.88
C SER A 20 -0.60 -2.88 11.70
N LEU A 21 -0.07 -3.78 12.52
CA LEU A 21 1.18 -3.57 13.26
C LEU A 21 2.38 -3.50 12.31
N GLN A 22 2.44 -4.37 11.31
CA GLN A 22 3.48 -4.34 10.27
C GLN A 22 3.46 -3.02 9.50
N ALA A 23 2.28 -2.57 9.07
CA ALA A 23 2.12 -1.31 8.35
C ALA A 23 2.50 -0.11 9.24
N SER A 24 2.06 -0.09 10.50
CA SER A 24 2.41 0.97 11.45
C SER A 24 3.92 1.09 11.68
N ARG A 25 4.61 -0.05 11.83
CA ARG A 25 6.07 -0.08 11.95
C ARG A 25 6.76 0.43 10.68
N SER A 26 6.32 -0.05 9.53
CA SER A 26 6.90 0.33 8.23
C SER A 26 6.74 1.83 7.99
N ASN A 27 5.55 2.37 8.30
CA ASN A 27 5.28 3.80 8.18
C ASN A 27 6.15 4.64 9.12
N ALA A 28 6.38 4.19 10.36
CA ALA A 28 7.25 4.89 11.31
C ALA A 28 8.71 4.98 10.79
N VAL A 29 9.23 3.91 10.20
CA VAL A 29 10.57 3.89 9.59
C VAL A 29 10.62 4.82 8.38
N LEU A 30 9.63 4.69 7.47
CA LEU A 30 9.53 5.54 6.29
C LEU A 30 9.37 7.03 6.64
N TYR A 31 8.70 7.34 7.75
CA TYR A 31 8.54 8.70 8.23
C TYR A 31 9.85 9.29 8.73
N SER A 32 10.67 8.51 9.44
CA SER A 32 12.01 8.96 9.84
C SER A 32 12.90 9.23 8.62
N GLU A 33 12.89 8.34 7.63
CA GLU A 33 13.67 8.49 6.40
C GLU A 33 13.20 9.70 5.58
N LEU A 34 11.89 9.85 5.38
CA LEU A 34 11.32 11.00 4.68
C LEU A 34 11.69 12.31 5.38
N ARG A 35 11.58 12.36 6.70
CA ARG A 35 11.92 13.56 7.47
C ARG A 35 13.39 13.95 7.32
N GLU A 36 14.28 12.97 7.32
CA GLU A 36 15.71 13.18 7.07
C GLU A 36 15.93 13.72 5.65
N ASN A 37 15.33 13.08 4.63
CA ASN A 37 15.47 13.48 3.23
C ASN A 37 14.90 14.88 2.94
N LEU A 38 13.75 15.22 3.53
CA LEU A 38 13.16 16.57 3.43
C LEU A 38 14.06 17.62 4.09
N SER A 39 14.73 17.27 5.21
CA SER A 39 15.67 18.18 5.86
C SER A 39 16.96 18.40 5.07
N GLY A 40 17.37 17.39 4.30
CA GLY A 40 18.54 17.44 3.42
C GLY A 40 18.24 17.91 1.99
N SER A 41 16.97 18.14 1.63
CA SER A 41 16.51 18.39 0.26
C SER A 41 17.01 17.34 -0.75
N THR A 42 17.00 16.07 -0.33
CA THR A 42 17.45 14.92 -1.13
C THR A 42 16.28 14.07 -1.64
N THR A 43 15.04 14.44 -1.32
CA THR A 43 13.86 13.70 -1.79
C THR A 43 13.72 13.87 -3.30
N PRO A 44 13.47 12.79 -4.06
CA PRO A 44 13.36 12.91 -5.52
C PRO A 44 12.18 13.80 -5.94
N ILE A 45 12.47 14.81 -6.75
CA ILE A 45 11.49 15.74 -7.34
C ILE A 45 11.12 15.41 -8.80
N GLY A 46 11.68 14.32 -9.34
CA GLY A 46 11.46 13.88 -10.71
C GLY A 46 12.38 12.72 -11.09
N GLY A 47 12.44 12.38 -12.37
CA GLY A 47 13.23 11.24 -12.85
C GLY A 47 12.64 9.86 -12.49
N LEU A 48 13.47 8.84 -12.69
CA LEU A 48 13.15 7.46 -12.34
C LEU A 48 13.42 7.24 -10.85
N ILE A 49 12.34 7.12 -10.09
CA ILE A 49 12.37 6.86 -8.65
C ILE A 49 12.20 5.36 -8.42
N ALA A 50 13.00 4.80 -7.52
CA ALA A 50 12.91 3.39 -7.15
C ALA A 50 11.59 3.12 -6.41
N PRO A 51 10.89 2.00 -6.67
CA PRO A 51 9.73 1.60 -5.89
C PRO A 51 10.05 1.50 -4.40
N GLY A 52 9.15 1.99 -3.55
CA GLY A 52 9.29 1.99 -2.09
C GLY A 52 10.01 3.21 -1.53
N THR A 53 10.62 4.06 -2.38
CA THR A 53 11.22 5.31 -1.92
C THR A 53 10.13 6.25 -1.36
N PRO A 54 10.29 6.81 -0.15
CA PRO A 54 9.36 7.78 0.38
C PRO A 54 9.46 9.11 -0.39
N ILE A 55 8.33 9.62 -0.87
CA ILE A 55 8.28 10.82 -1.71
C ILE A 55 7.47 11.97 -1.12
N ALA A 56 6.49 11.67 -0.27
CA ALA A 56 5.56 12.67 0.23
C ALA A 56 4.94 12.27 1.58
N LEU A 57 4.47 13.26 2.33
CA LEU A 57 3.64 13.08 3.51
C LEU A 57 2.21 13.53 3.19
N LEU A 58 1.24 12.63 3.31
CA LEU A 58 -0.17 12.88 3.02
C LEU A 58 -0.96 13.06 4.32
N LYS A 59 -1.77 14.11 4.39
CA LYS A 59 -2.66 14.41 5.52
C LYS A 59 -4.05 14.80 5.01
N ALA A 60 -5.07 14.11 5.49
CA ALA A 60 -6.47 14.41 5.18
C ALA A 60 -7.32 14.18 6.44
N PRO A 61 -7.49 15.21 7.30
CA PRO A 61 -8.13 15.04 8.60
C PRO A 61 -9.57 14.52 8.53
N ALA A 62 -10.33 14.93 7.50
CA ALA A 62 -11.70 14.48 7.30
C ALA A 62 -11.80 12.97 6.99
N ALA A 63 -10.75 12.37 6.43
CA ALA A 63 -10.63 10.93 6.21
C ALA A 63 -9.89 10.19 7.35
N GLY A 64 -9.58 10.86 8.47
CA GLY A 64 -8.81 10.29 9.58
C GLY A 64 -7.30 10.14 9.30
N LEU A 65 -6.78 10.70 8.21
CA LEU A 65 -5.37 10.63 7.85
C LEU A 65 -4.58 11.76 8.53
N SER A 66 -3.76 11.40 9.52
CA SER A 66 -3.01 12.35 10.37
C SER A 66 -1.55 12.58 9.96
N GLY A 67 -1.12 12.11 8.77
CA GLY A 67 0.23 12.27 8.26
C GLY A 67 0.87 10.91 7.93
N ILE A 68 0.46 10.34 6.80
CA ILE A 68 0.95 9.04 6.33
C ILE A 68 1.97 9.22 5.21
N VAL A 69 3.07 8.49 5.26
CA VAL A 69 4.07 8.52 4.19
C VAL A 69 3.54 7.84 2.93
N VAL A 70 3.72 8.52 1.80
CA VAL A 70 3.47 8.01 0.45
C VAL A 70 4.80 7.57 -0.13
N VAL A 71 4.85 6.32 -0.61
CA VAL A 71 6.01 5.76 -1.31
C VAL A 71 5.80 5.80 -2.81
N GLU A 72 6.88 5.73 -3.59
CA GLU A 72 6.80 5.55 -5.03
C GLU A 72 6.40 4.09 -5.38
N GLY A 73 5.46 3.91 -6.30
CA GLY A 73 5.01 2.59 -6.78
C GLY A 73 3.70 2.12 -6.14
N THR A 74 2.87 1.47 -6.95
CA THR A 74 1.49 1.07 -6.59
C THR A 74 1.26 -0.44 -6.69
N SER A 75 2.33 -1.25 -6.67
CA SER A 75 2.18 -2.70 -6.65
C SER A 75 1.67 -3.16 -5.28
N SER A 76 1.07 -4.35 -5.24
CA SER A 76 0.55 -4.92 -3.98
C SER A 76 1.62 -4.91 -2.87
N GLY A 77 2.87 -5.26 -3.20
CA GLY A 77 3.98 -5.24 -2.26
C GLY A 77 4.28 -3.85 -1.70
N GLN A 78 4.32 -2.81 -2.53
CA GLN A 78 4.57 -1.45 -2.04
C GLN A 78 3.43 -0.94 -1.16
N LEU A 79 2.19 -1.27 -1.51
CA LEU A 79 1.01 -0.85 -0.75
C LEU A 79 0.85 -1.56 0.61
N THR A 80 1.71 -2.53 0.95
CA THR A 80 1.75 -3.12 2.30
C THR A 80 2.37 -2.18 3.34
N SER A 81 3.20 -1.22 2.91
CA SER A 81 3.91 -0.28 3.78
C SER A 81 3.16 1.05 3.97
N GLY A 82 2.21 1.35 3.09
CA GLY A 82 1.43 2.59 3.10
C GLY A 82 0.90 2.94 1.69
N PRO A 83 0.32 4.14 1.51
CA PRO A 83 -0.10 4.61 0.20
C PRO A 83 1.06 4.72 -0.79
N GLY A 84 0.78 4.45 -2.04
CA GLY A 84 1.76 4.42 -3.12
C GLY A 84 1.40 5.40 -4.23
N HIS A 85 2.38 6.07 -4.79
CA HIS A 85 2.21 6.99 -5.92
C HIS A 85 2.46 6.30 -7.24
N ARG A 86 1.63 6.61 -8.23
CA ARG A 86 1.70 6.02 -9.55
C ARG A 86 2.87 6.60 -10.34
N ARG A 87 3.72 5.72 -10.87
CA ARG A 87 5.04 6.13 -11.35
C ARG A 87 5.06 6.81 -12.73
N ASP A 88 3.96 6.72 -13.48
CA ASP A 88 3.72 7.45 -14.73
C ASP A 88 3.12 8.84 -14.52
N THR A 89 2.80 9.23 -13.27
CA THR A 89 2.15 10.51 -13.00
C THR A 89 3.13 11.54 -12.44
N PRO A 90 2.84 12.84 -12.62
CA PRO A 90 3.56 13.91 -11.92
C PRO A 90 3.49 13.71 -10.40
N LEU A 91 4.53 14.14 -9.69
CA LEU A 91 4.54 14.06 -8.23
C LEU A 91 3.48 14.99 -7.63
N PRO A 92 2.99 14.68 -6.41
CA PRO A 92 2.10 15.59 -5.71
C PRO A 92 2.72 16.99 -5.57
N GLY A 93 1.94 18.00 -5.93
CA GLY A 93 2.34 19.40 -5.99
C GLY A 93 2.72 19.90 -7.39
N GLN A 94 2.95 19.00 -8.34
CA GLN A 94 3.32 19.35 -9.72
C GLN A 94 2.08 19.57 -10.60
N ALA A 95 2.30 20.15 -11.78
CA ALA A 95 1.24 20.36 -12.76
C ALA A 95 0.78 19.02 -13.37
N GLY A 96 -0.53 18.84 -13.57
CA GLY A 96 -1.14 17.60 -14.03
C GLY A 96 -1.80 16.80 -12.91
N THR A 97 -2.21 15.57 -13.20
CA THR A 97 -2.90 14.69 -12.24
C THR A 97 -1.92 13.71 -11.60
N SER A 98 -1.69 13.84 -10.30
CA SER A 98 -0.95 12.87 -9.50
C SER A 98 -1.91 11.80 -8.97
N LEU A 99 -1.56 10.52 -9.11
CA LEU A 99 -2.37 9.40 -8.63
C LEU A 99 -1.72 8.74 -7.42
N ILE A 100 -2.49 8.60 -6.33
CA ILE A 100 -2.05 7.90 -5.12
C ILE A 100 -3.03 6.78 -4.81
N TYR A 101 -2.51 5.57 -4.66
CA TYR A 101 -3.27 4.36 -4.37
C TYR A 101 -3.11 4.02 -2.90
N GLY A 102 -4.17 3.48 -2.30
CA GLY A 102 -4.11 2.98 -0.93
C GLY A 102 -5.10 1.85 -0.72
N ARG A 103 -4.72 0.91 0.15
CA ARG A 103 -5.57 -0.21 0.56
C ARG A 103 -6.73 0.26 1.41
N SER A 104 -7.90 -0.35 1.22
CA SER A 104 -9.12 -0.02 1.97
C SER A 104 -9.41 -0.98 3.14
N LEU A 105 -8.84 -2.20 3.14
CA LEU A 105 -9.19 -3.23 4.13
C LEU A 105 -7.98 -3.77 4.89
N THR A 106 -6.84 -3.98 4.21
CA THR A 106 -5.68 -4.65 4.80
C THR A 106 -4.50 -3.70 5.03
N TYR A 107 -3.51 -4.17 5.81
CA TYR A 107 -2.27 -3.42 6.11
C TYR A 107 -2.54 -2.03 6.70
N GLY A 108 -3.39 -2.00 7.73
CA GLY A 108 -3.78 -0.76 8.40
C GLY A 108 -4.81 0.07 7.63
N ALA A 109 -5.17 -0.34 6.40
CA ALA A 109 -6.27 0.21 5.63
C ALA A 109 -6.24 1.76 5.53
N PRO A 110 -5.13 2.34 5.01
CA PRO A 110 -4.93 3.79 5.06
C PRO A 110 -6.08 4.56 4.39
N PHE A 111 -6.72 3.99 3.37
CA PHE A 111 -7.80 4.63 2.63
C PHE A 111 -9.19 4.07 2.99
N ALA A 112 -9.35 3.43 4.16
CA ALA A 112 -10.63 2.87 4.60
C ALA A 112 -11.80 3.88 4.65
N HIS A 113 -11.50 5.18 4.80
CA HIS A 113 -12.50 6.24 5.02
C HIS A 113 -12.37 7.40 4.02
N ILE A 114 -11.70 7.20 2.88
CA ILE A 114 -11.58 8.30 1.89
C ILE A 114 -12.91 8.59 1.19
N ASP A 115 -13.85 7.65 1.22
CA ASP A 115 -15.23 7.81 0.78
C ASP A 115 -16.05 8.74 1.69
N HIS A 116 -15.58 9.03 2.90
CA HIS A 116 -16.15 10.05 3.79
C HIS A 116 -15.71 11.48 3.44
N LEU A 117 -14.83 11.66 2.43
CA LEU A 117 -14.44 13.00 2.00
C LEU A 117 -15.58 13.67 1.23
N HIS A 118 -15.84 14.92 1.57
CA HIS A 118 -16.86 15.74 0.94
C HIS A 118 -16.24 16.87 0.14
N HIS A 119 -17.00 17.40 -0.82
CA HIS A 119 -16.59 18.57 -1.58
C HIS A 119 -16.20 19.72 -0.64
N GLY A 120 -15.00 20.28 -0.83
CA GLY A 120 -14.44 21.35 0.01
C GLY A 120 -13.47 20.89 1.09
N ASP A 121 -13.41 19.59 1.40
CA ASP A 121 -12.44 19.05 2.35
C ASP A 121 -11.01 19.26 1.87
N GLN A 122 -10.08 19.42 2.82
CA GLN A 122 -8.69 19.70 2.51
C GLN A 122 -7.81 18.45 2.65
N ILE A 123 -6.98 18.23 1.65
CA ILE A 123 -5.92 17.25 1.63
C ILE A 123 -4.60 18.00 1.50
N THR A 124 -3.70 17.82 2.45
CA THR A 124 -2.37 18.44 2.42
C THR A 124 -1.33 17.40 2.07
N VAL A 125 -0.48 17.72 1.10
CA VAL A 125 0.66 16.88 0.72
C VAL A 125 1.94 17.68 0.88
N THR A 126 2.88 17.17 1.67
CA THR A 126 4.21 17.78 1.86
C THR A 126 5.25 16.96 1.11
N THR A 127 6.01 17.63 0.24
CA THR A 127 7.12 17.08 -0.53
C THR A 127 8.36 17.96 -0.36
N ASP A 128 9.47 17.61 -1.02
CA ASP A 128 10.67 18.46 -1.07
C ASP A 128 10.41 19.83 -1.70
N GLN A 129 9.45 19.91 -2.63
CA GLN A 129 9.13 21.14 -3.35
C GLN A 129 8.21 22.07 -2.55
N GLY A 130 7.73 21.62 -1.37
CA GLY A 130 6.90 22.39 -0.48
C GLY A 130 5.65 21.66 0.00
N THR A 131 4.77 22.41 0.65
CA THR A 131 3.47 21.92 1.13
C THR A 131 2.37 22.40 0.20
N PHE A 132 1.59 21.46 -0.30
CA PHE A 132 0.52 21.67 -1.28
C PHE A 132 -0.82 21.33 -0.66
N THR A 133 -1.78 22.24 -0.75
CA THR A 133 -3.15 22.02 -0.27
C THR A 133 -4.06 21.75 -1.45
N TYR A 134 -4.74 20.62 -1.43
CA TYR A 134 -5.75 20.21 -2.37
C TYR A 134 -7.14 20.34 -1.74
N VAL A 135 -8.13 20.69 -2.55
CA VAL A 135 -9.53 20.79 -2.15
C VAL A 135 -10.32 19.72 -2.88
N VAL A 136 -11.00 18.86 -2.13
CA VAL A 136 -11.79 17.75 -2.67
C VAL A 136 -12.92 18.30 -3.54
N GLU A 137 -13.02 17.79 -4.77
CA GLU A 137 -14.13 18.05 -5.69
C GLU A 137 -15.25 17.03 -5.47
N GLY A 138 -14.90 15.78 -5.17
CA GLY A 138 -15.88 14.76 -4.82
C GLY A 138 -15.33 13.34 -4.91
N VAL A 139 -16.20 12.40 -4.55
CA VAL A 139 -15.97 10.95 -4.63
C VAL A 139 -16.67 10.42 -5.87
N ARG A 140 -15.96 9.63 -6.68
CA ARG A 140 -16.46 8.98 -7.88
C ARG A 140 -16.34 7.47 -7.78
N HIS A 141 -17.26 6.81 -8.46
CA HIS A 141 -17.34 5.37 -8.62
C HIS A 141 -17.12 4.98 -10.09
N PRO A 142 -16.89 3.69 -10.40
CA PRO A 142 -16.74 3.25 -11.77
C PRO A 142 -18.02 3.54 -12.57
N GLY A 143 -17.86 4.20 -13.72
CA GLY A 143 -18.98 4.62 -14.59
C GLY A 143 -19.41 6.07 -14.42
N ASP A 144 -18.94 6.76 -13.38
CA ASP A 144 -19.15 8.20 -13.22
C ASP A 144 -18.40 8.99 -14.31
N PRO A 145 -18.88 10.19 -14.67
CA PRO A 145 -18.21 11.03 -15.65
C PRO A 145 -16.79 11.36 -15.22
N LEU A 146 -15.89 11.46 -16.21
CA LEU A 146 -14.52 11.90 -15.97
C LEU A 146 -14.53 13.31 -15.36
N PRO A 147 -13.60 13.59 -14.43
CA PRO A 147 -13.55 14.90 -13.79
C PRO A 147 -13.21 15.98 -14.83
N THR A 148 -13.64 17.21 -14.53
CA THR A 148 -13.46 18.36 -15.43
C THR A 148 -12.03 18.48 -15.91
N LEU A 149 -11.83 18.83 -17.18
CA LEU A 149 -10.50 19.01 -17.76
C LEU A 149 -9.69 20.01 -16.93
N LEU A 150 -8.43 19.67 -16.64
CA LEU A 150 -7.55 20.56 -15.90
C LEU A 150 -7.19 21.78 -16.75
N ALA A 151 -7.26 22.96 -16.14
CA ALA A 151 -6.71 24.16 -16.73
C ALA A 151 -5.19 24.02 -16.92
N THR A 152 -4.65 24.71 -17.92
CA THR A 152 -3.20 24.73 -18.18
C THR A 152 -2.44 25.19 -16.94
N GLY A 153 -1.51 24.37 -16.45
CA GLY A 153 -0.75 24.67 -15.24
C GLY A 153 -1.54 24.49 -13.93
N ALA A 154 -2.65 23.76 -13.93
CA ALA A 154 -3.30 23.30 -12.71
C ALA A 154 -2.76 21.93 -12.27
N GLY A 155 -2.83 21.66 -10.97
CA GLY A 155 -2.54 20.35 -10.38
C GLY A 155 -3.81 19.69 -9.86
N ARG A 156 -3.93 18.37 -10.01
CA ARG A 156 -4.97 17.54 -9.38
C ARG A 156 -4.32 16.38 -8.66
N LEU A 157 -4.93 15.98 -7.56
CA LEU A 157 -4.63 14.77 -6.83
C LEU A 157 -5.84 13.85 -6.94
N THR A 158 -5.62 12.63 -7.41
CA THR A 158 -6.64 11.58 -7.43
C THR A 158 -6.20 10.47 -6.47
N LEU A 159 -6.97 10.26 -5.41
CA LEU A 159 -6.79 9.12 -4.52
C LEU A 159 -7.62 7.95 -5.05
N GLU A 160 -7.01 6.78 -5.18
CA GLU A 160 -7.69 5.56 -5.61
C GLU A 160 -7.66 4.50 -4.51
N THR A 161 -8.80 3.88 -4.26
CA THR A 161 -8.93 2.75 -3.34
C THR A 161 -9.97 1.76 -3.85
N SER A 162 -10.17 0.65 -3.13
CA SER A 162 -11.25 -0.28 -3.42
C SER A 162 -12.41 -0.12 -2.43
N SER A 163 -13.66 -0.21 -2.90
CA SER A 163 -14.85 -0.31 -2.05
C SER A 163 -15.56 -1.64 -2.26
N GLY A 164 -16.12 -2.18 -1.18
CA GLY A 164 -16.84 -3.44 -1.20
C GLY A 164 -16.12 -4.56 -0.45
N VAL A 165 -16.66 -5.77 -0.59
CA VAL A 165 -16.16 -6.96 0.08
C VAL A 165 -15.26 -7.74 -0.86
N PHE A 166 -14.43 -8.62 -0.30
CA PHE A 166 -13.53 -9.47 -1.08
C PHE A 166 -14.30 -10.20 -2.20
N GLY A 167 -13.89 -10.00 -3.46
CA GLY A 167 -14.52 -10.59 -4.65
C GLY A 167 -15.57 -9.74 -5.37
N SER A 168 -16.08 -8.66 -4.75
CA SER A 168 -17.00 -7.68 -5.38
C SER A 168 -16.49 -6.24 -5.32
N ALA A 169 -15.17 -6.09 -5.15
CA ALA A 169 -14.53 -4.81 -4.94
C ALA A 169 -14.50 -3.96 -6.23
N ASN A 170 -14.97 -2.71 -6.12
CA ASN A 170 -14.95 -1.70 -7.17
C ASN A 170 -13.92 -0.62 -6.83
N THR A 171 -13.36 0.06 -7.83
CA THR A 171 -12.41 1.16 -7.59
C THR A 171 -13.16 2.46 -7.27
N VAL A 172 -12.83 3.09 -6.15
CA VAL A 172 -13.32 4.42 -5.77
C VAL A 172 -12.22 5.45 -6.00
N TYR A 173 -12.61 6.61 -6.52
CA TYR A 173 -11.72 7.71 -6.83
C TYR A 173 -12.13 8.94 -6.02
N VAL A 174 -11.17 9.63 -5.42
CA VAL A 174 -11.40 10.95 -4.81
C VAL A 174 -10.56 11.95 -5.56
N ASP A 175 -11.21 12.87 -6.26
CA ASP A 175 -10.53 13.93 -6.99
C ASP A 175 -10.44 15.19 -6.13
N ALA A 176 -9.26 15.79 -6.08
CA ALA A 176 -9.00 17.02 -5.36
C ALA A 176 -8.12 17.96 -6.19
N THR A 177 -8.49 19.23 -6.28
CA THR A 177 -7.79 20.22 -7.09
C THR A 177 -6.82 21.04 -6.24
N LEU A 178 -5.63 21.30 -6.79
CA LEU A 178 -4.58 22.05 -6.11
C LEU A 178 -5.01 23.50 -5.90
N LYS A 179 -4.87 23.98 -4.66
CA LYS A 179 -5.03 25.38 -4.31
C LYS A 179 -3.70 26.11 -4.49
N GLY A 180 -3.59 26.93 -5.53
CA GLY A 180 -2.43 27.76 -5.82
C GLY A 180 -1.64 27.32 -7.03
N ALA A 181 -0.40 27.80 -7.15
CA ALA A 181 0.48 27.47 -8.27
C ALA A 181 1.17 26.11 -8.01
N PRO A 182 1.21 25.22 -9.02
CA PRO A 182 1.99 23.99 -8.90
C PRO A 182 3.50 24.28 -8.92
N ALA A 183 4.26 23.36 -8.35
CA ALA A 183 5.71 23.33 -8.47
C ALA A 183 6.15 22.96 -9.89
N GLY A 184 7.42 23.27 -10.19
CA GLY A 184 8.07 22.83 -11.42
C GLY A 184 7.99 21.31 -11.57
N THR A 185 7.85 20.85 -12.81
CA THR A 185 7.66 19.43 -13.17
C THR A 185 8.88 18.92 -13.94
N PRO A 186 9.95 18.47 -13.26
CA PRO A 186 11.11 17.90 -13.93
C PRO A 186 10.72 16.65 -14.74
N SER A 187 11.35 16.49 -15.90
CA SER A 187 11.15 15.33 -16.78
C SER A 187 11.70 14.03 -16.17
N GLY A 188 11.38 12.89 -16.81
CA GLY A 188 11.98 11.59 -16.50
C GLY A 188 11.08 10.62 -15.74
N ARG A 189 9.78 10.91 -15.66
CA ARG A 189 8.77 9.94 -15.21
C ARG A 189 8.64 8.80 -16.21
N MET A 190 8.14 7.66 -15.74
CA MET A 190 7.91 6.52 -16.62
C MET A 190 6.76 6.81 -17.59
N THR A 191 6.84 6.28 -18.79
CA THR A 191 5.77 6.40 -19.79
C THR A 191 4.81 5.21 -19.77
N VAL A 192 5.26 4.08 -19.22
CA VAL A 192 4.50 2.83 -19.14
C VAL A 192 4.69 2.22 -17.76
N VAL A 193 3.58 1.88 -17.12
CA VAL A 193 3.55 1.25 -15.80
C VAL A 193 3.19 -0.23 -15.95
N PRO A 194 3.87 -1.14 -15.20
CA PRO A 194 3.56 -2.56 -15.22
C PRO A 194 2.09 -2.86 -14.86
N PRO A 195 1.51 -3.97 -15.36
CA PRO A 195 0.13 -4.34 -15.02
C PRO A 195 -0.16 -4.46 -13.52
N ALA A 196 0.82 -4.90 -12.73
CA ALA A 196 0.72 -5.03 -11.27
C ALA A 196 0.50 -3.71 -10.52
N GLU A 197 0.80 -2.58 -11.17
CA GLU A 197 0.67 -1.23 -10.59
C GLU A 197 -0.59 -0.49 -11.06
N LYS A 198 -1.36 -1.10 -11.98
CA LYS A 198 -2.68 -0.58 -12.36
C LYS A 198 -3.68 -0.83 -11.23
N ALA A 199 -4.79 -0.07 -11.21
CA ALA A 199 -5.86 -0.29 -10.24
C ALA A 199 -6.35 -1.75 -10.29
N MET A 200 -6.46 -2.38 -9.12
CA MET A 200 -6.81 -3.81 -8.96
C MET A 200 -5.80 -4.77 -9.61
N GLY A 201 -4.57 -4.32 -9.87
CA GLY A 201 -3.48 -5.13 -10.37
C GLY A 201 -3.01 -6.14 -9.33
N THR A 202 -2.60 -7.32 -9.80
CA THR A 202 -2.04 -8.40 -8.99
C THR A 202 -0.59 -8.66 -9.38
N ASP A 203 0.26 -8.96 -8.39
CA ASP A 203 1.66 -9.28 -8.63
C ASP A 203 1.92 -10.78 -8.42
N SER A 204 2.33 -11.48 -9.47
CA SER A 204 2.62 -12.92 -9.43
C SER A 204 4.08 -13.26 -9.12
N SER A 205 4.93 -12.26 -8.86
CA SER A 205 6.36 -12.48 -8.58
C SER A 205 6.61 -13.34 -7.33
N GLY A 206 5.71 -13.28 -6.34
CA GLY A 206 5.79 -14.09 -5.12
C GLY A 206 5.44 -15.57 -5.28
N LEU A 207 4.86 -16.00 -6.42
CA LEU A 207 4.29 -17.34 -6.57
C LEU A 207 5.34 -18.44 -6.37
N VAL A 208 6.53 -18.28 -6.96
CA VAL A 208 7.61 -19.28 -6.86
C VAL A 208 8.11 -19.40 -5.41
N ASN A 209 8.35 -18.26 -4.75
CA ASN A 209 8.76 -18.25 -3.34
C ASN A 209 7.70 -18.87 -2.44
N MET A 210 6.43 -18.54 -2.68
CA MET A 210 5.30 -19.11 -1.95
C MET A 210 5.28 -20.65 -2.05
N ILE A 211 5.53 -21.23 -3.24
CA ILE A 211 5.63 -22.69 -3.40
C ILE A 211 6.74 -23.26 -2.51
N PHE A 212 7.92 -22.63 -2.49
CA PHE A 212 9.02 -23.06 -1.64
C PHE A 212 8.66 -22.99 -0.15
N TRP A 213 8.01 -21.92 0.29
CA TRP A 213 7.57 -21.79 1.67
C TRP A 213 6.49 -22.80 2.05
N MET A 214 5.56 -23.12 1.14
CA MET A 214 4.57 -24.18 1.35
C MET A 214 5.23 -25.56 1.47
N GLN A 215 6.25 -25.86 0.65
CA GLN A 215 7.03 -27.09 0.77
C GLN A 215 7.82 -27.14 2.09
N ALA A 216 8.47 -26.05 2.47
CA ALA A 216 9.17 -25.94 3.75
C ALA A 216 8.22 -26.12 4.93
N LEU A 217 7.02 -25.52 4.88
CA LEU A 217 5.98 -25.66 5.89
C LEU A 217 5.53 -27.12 6.03
N LEU A 218 5.37 -27.83 4.90
CA LEU A 218 5.05 -29.26 4.91
C LEU A 218 6.16 -30.08 5.57
N VAL A 219 7.42 -29.85 5.18
CA VAL A 219 8.58 -30.58 5.73
C VAL A 219 8.72 -30.33 7.23
N VAL A 220 8.64 -29.08 7.68
CA VAL A 220 8.73 -28.73 9.10
C VAL A 220 7.56 -29.30 9.90
N SER A 221 6.35 -29.31 9.34
CA SER A 221 5.18 -29.93 9.99
C SER A 221 5.38 -31.43 10.19
N VAL A 222 5.89 -32.14 9.18
CA VAL A 222 6.20 -33.58 9.28
C VAL A 222 7.32 -33.82 10.30
N ALA A 223 8.39 -33.01 10.27
CA ALA A 223 9.49 -33.10 11.22
C ALA A 223 9.02 -32.84 12.67
N MET A 224 8.10 -31.91 12.87
CA MET A 224 7.51 -31.64 14.18
C MET A 224 6.70 -32.83 14.70
N VAL A 225 5.86 -33.44 13.86
CA VAL A 225 5.10 -34.66 14.24
C VAL A 225 6.05 -35.81 14.55
N TRP A 226 7.11 -36.00 13.75
CA TRP A 226 8.11 -37.02 14.00
C TRP A 226 8.86 -36.80 15.32
N ALA A 227 9.31 -35.57 15.59
CA ALA A 227 9.96 -35.21 16.85
C ALA A 227 9.03 -35.40 18.05
N TRP A 228 7.74 -35.09 17.88
CA TRP A 228 6.72 -35.27 18.90
C TRP A 228 6.55 -36.75 19.29
N VAL A 229 6.57 -37.65 18.31
CA VAL A 229 6.48 -39.10 18.54
C VAL A 229 7.79 -39.66 19.09
N ARG A 230 8.95 -39.13 18.68
CA ARG A 230 10.25 -39.78 18.93
C ARG A 230 10.99 -39.29 20.17
N TRP A 231 10.90 -37.99 20.50
CA TRP A 231 11.77 -37.33 21.50
C TRP A 231 11.01 -36.64 22.64
N GLY A 232 9.71 -36.44 22.50
CA GLY A 232 8.88 -35.87 23.54
C GLY A 232 8.19 -34.57 23.12
N HIS A 233 7.08 -34.29 23.78
CA HIS A 233 6.17 -33.21 23.41
C HIS A 233 6.83 -31.83 23.63
N TRP A 234 7.53 -31.63 24.74
CA TRP A 234 8.11 -30.33 25.09
C TRP A 234 9.13 -29.83 24.06
N GLN A 235 10.02 -30.71 23.58
CA GLN A 235 11.06 -30.37 22.60
C GLN A 235 10.46 -30.05 21.23
N ALA A 236 9.43 -30.82 20.82
CA ALA A 236 8.74 -30.60 19.56
C ALA A 236 7.98 -29.26 19.55
N TRP A 237 7.37 -28.86 20.67
CA TRP A 237 6.65 -27.59 20.78
C TRP A 237 7.60 -26.37 20.78
N VAL A 238 8.70 -26.42 21.55
CA VAL A 238 9.63 -25.27 21.67
C VAL A 238 10.34 -24.95 20.35
N LEU A 239 10.68 -25.96 19.55
CA LEU A 239 11.37 -25.76 18.27
C LEU A 239 10.40 -25.66 17.09
N GLY A 240 9.34 -26.47 17.08
CA GLY A 240 8.42 -26.58 15.96
C GLY A 240 7.48 -25.38 15.83
N VAL A 241 6.95 -24.87 16.95
CA VAL A 241 5.96 -23.78 16.90
C VAL A 241 6.55 -22.47 16.35
N PRO A 242 7.72 -21.96 16.81
CA PRO A 242 8.31 -20.77 16.23
C PRO A 242 8.65 -20.92 14.75
N ALA A 243 9.13 -22.10 14.33
CA ALA A 243 9.44 -22.38 12.93
C ALA A 243 8.19 -22.37 12.05
N ILE A 244 7.09 -23.00 12.51
CA ILE A 244 5.80 -22.97 11.83
C ILE A 244 5.26 -21.54 11.73
N ILE A 245 5.28 -20.78 12.83
CA ILE A 245 4.82 -19.37 12.84
C ILE A 245 5.62 -18.53 11.83
N CYS A 246 6.95 -18.71 11.77
CA CYS A 246 7.81 -18.01 10.83
C CYS A 246 7.47 -18.37 9.37
N LEU A 247 7.28 -19.65 9.07
CA LEU A 247 6.91 -20.10 7.72
C LEU A 247 5.52 -19.63 7.32
N LEU A 248 4.56 -19.66 8.25
CA LEU A 248 3.23 -19.12 8.04
C LEU A 248 3.26 -17.61 7.75
N TRP A 249 4.14 -16.86 8.44
CA TRP A 249 4.35 -15.45 8.13
C TRP A 249 4.87 -15.24 6.70
N LEU A 250 5.89 -16.01 6.29
CA LEU A 250 6.51 -15.93 4.96
C LEU A 250 5.52 -16.29 3.85
N VAL A 251 4.76 -17.38 4.03
CA VAL A 251 3.69 -17.76 3.10
C VAL A 251 2.68 -16.64 2.95
N THR A 252 2.22 -16.04 4.06
CA THR A 252 1.22 -14.97 3.99
C THR A 252 1.78 -13.70 3.34
N ALA A 253 3.05 -13.36 3.59
CA ALA A 253 3.71 -12.21 2.98
C ALA A 253 3.80 -12.32 1.46
N ASP A 254 4.17 -13.49 0.92
CA ASP A 254 4.21 -13.70 -0.53
C ASP A 254 2.79 -13.86 -1.12
N ALA A 255 1.86 -14.49 -0.40
CA ALA A 255 0.48 -14.63 -0.84
C ALA A 255 -0.24 -13.28 -0.97
N SER A 256 0.09 -12.29 -0.11
CA SER A 256 -0.55 -10.98 -0.17
C SER A 256 -0.15 -10.18 -1.40
N LEU A 257 1.01 -10.45 -2.02
CA LEU A 257 1.43 -9.85 -3.29
C LEU A 257 0.47 -10.20 -4.44
N MET A 258 -0.10 -11.40 -4.37
CA MET A 258 -1.05 -11.90 -5.36
C MET A 258 -2.46 -11.33 -5.20
N LEU A 259 -2.75 -10.68 -4.06
CA LEU A 259 -3.99 -9.96 -3.87
C LEU A 259 -4.02 -8.70 -4.73
N PRO A 260 -5.21 -8.26 -5.16
CA PRO A 260 -5.37 -6.96 -5.80
C PRO A 260 -4.79 -5.86 -4.92
N ASN A 261 -3.98 -4.99 -5.52
CA ASN A 261 -3.20 -3.98 -4.82
C ASN A 261 -4.01 -2.99 -3.94
N LEU A 262 -5.29 -2.76 -4.24
CA LEU A 262 -6.16 -1.83 -3.50
C LEU A 262 -6.93 -2.45 -2.32
N ILE A 263 -6.79 -3.75 -2.05
CA ILE A 263 -7.49 -4.48 -0.96
C ILE A 263 -6.57 -4.65 0.24
#